data_AF-A0A1Q7YK36-F1
#
_entry.id   AF-A0A1Q7YK36-F1
#
_cell.length_a   1.000
_cell.length_b   1.000
_cell.length_c   1.000
_cell.angle_alpha   90.00
_cell.angle_beta   90.00
_cell.angle_gamma   90.00
#
_symmetry.space_group_name_H-M   'P 1'
#
loop_
_entity.id
_entity.type
_entity.pdbx_description
1 polymer ?
#
loop_
_entity_poly.entity_id
_entity_poly.type
_entity_poly.pdbx_seq_one_letter_code
_entity_poly.pdbx_strand_id
1 'polypeptide(L)'
;MAQPDAASLIEEHISELVEVWVKAVRSDQTIQSDSDLSEGGLIDHVPILLEEICSVLRSGERPCAENTHEARVHSYTRFRQGYRARDLVRETSLLRIIILDHLGKNLINGSNHSSMELFINASRTINLYIDEELRYAVSIYMESK
;
A
#
# COMPACT_ATOMS: atom_id res chain seq x y z
N MET A 1 16.52 8.96 3.55
CA MET A 1 16.60 9.30 4.99
C MET A 1 15.52 8.52 5.70
N ALA A 2 15.70 8.17 6.97
CA ALA A 2 14.63 7.53 7.74
C ALA A 2 13.47 8.52 8.01
N GLN A 3 12.25 8.01 8.05
CA GLN A 3 11.01 8.71 8.39
C GLN A 3 10.24 7.99 9.52
N PRO A 4 10.83 7.83 10.72
CA PRO A 4 10.20 7.10 11.82
C PRO A 4 8.87 7.70 12.26
N ASP A 5 8.74 9.03 12.26
CA ASP A 5 7.49 9.72 12.63
C ASP A 5 6.35 9.39 11.65
N ALA A 6 6.64 9.32 10.34
CA ALA A 6 5.65 8.92 9.35
C ALA A 6 5.26 7.45 9.50
N ALA A 7 6.21 6.58 9.85
CA ALA A 7 5.93 5.18 10.13
C ALA A 7 5.01 5.02 11.35
N SER A 8 5.28 5.73 12.46
CA SER A 8 4.43 5.69 13.66
C SER A 8 3.00 6.15 13.38
N LEU A 9 2.83 7.23 12.59
CA LEU A 9 1.49 7.71 12.20
C LEU A 9 0.67 6.67 11.42
N ILE A 10 1.32 5.86 10.58
CA ILE A 10 0.66 4.77 9.84
C ILE A 10 0.40 3.59 10.77
N GLU A 11 1.42 3.15 11.52
CA GLU A 11 1.38 1.97 12.39
C GLU A 11 0.27 2.05 13.44
N GLU A 12 0.10 3.21 14.07
CA GLU A 12 -0.96 3.44 15.07
C GLU A 12 -2.38 3.33 14.49
N HIS A 13 -2.53 3.41 13.16
CA HIS A 13 -3.82 3.48 12.47
C HIS A 13 -4.01 2.36 11.43
N ILE A 14 -3.20 1.29 11.45
CA ILE A 14 -3.28 0.20 10.46
C ILE A 14 -4.70 -0.35 10.34
N SER A 15 -5.35 -0.66 11.45
CA SER A 15 -6.72 -1.20 11.45
C SER A 15 -7.72 -0.25 10.78
N GLU A 16 -7.63 1.05 11.07
CA GLU A 16 -8.49 2.06 10.44
C GLU A 16 -8.21 2.19 8.94
N LEU A 17 -6.94 2.22 8.54
CA LEU A 17 -6.53 2.30 7.15
C LEU A 17 -7.04 1.10 6.34
N VAL A 18 -6.97 -0.10 6.92
CA VAL A 18 -7.50 -1.33 6.32
C VAL A 18 -9.01 -1.24 6.16
N GLU A 19 -9.75 -0.80 7.19
CA GLU A 19 -11.20 -0.64 7.08
C GLU A 19 -11.62 0.38 6.01
N VAL A 20 -10.93 1.52 5.95
CA VAL A 20 -11.16 2.55 4.93
C VAL A 20 -10.85 2.01 3.54
N TRP A 21 -9.76 1.25 3.40
CA TRP A 21 -9.36 0.62 2.16
C TRP A 21 -10.36 -0.45 1.69
N VAL A 22 -10.83 -1.33 2.57
CA VAL A 22 -11.87 -2.31 2.25
C VAL A 22 -13.11 -1.60 1.72
N LYS A 23 -13.59 -0.56 2.40
CA LYS A 23 -14.74 0.23 1.95
C LYS A 23 -14.50 0.87 0.59
N ALA A 24 -13.31 1.41 0.35
CA ALA A 24 -12.94 2.03 -0.92
C ALA A 24 -12.92 1.01 -2.07
N VAL A 25 -12.31 -0.17 -1.86
CA VAL A 25 -12.27 -1.24 -2.85
C VAL A 25 -13.68 -1.73 -3.19
N ARG A 26 -14.50 -2.02 -2.17
CA ARG A 26 -15.89 -2.49 -2.35
C ARG A 26 -16.81 -1.47 -3.03
N SER A 27 -16.49 -0.19 -2.90
CA SER A 27 -17.29 0.89 -3.50
C SER A 27 -16.84 1.25 -4.93
N ASP A 28 -15.67 0.79 -5.35
CA ASP A 28 -15.11 1.11 -6.66
C ASP A 28 -15.62 0.13 -7.73
N GLN A 29 -16.61 0.58 -8.51
CA GLN A 29 -17.23 -0.22 -9.57
C GLN A 29 -16.28 -0.65 -10.71
N THR A 30 -15.06 -0.10 -10.76
CA THR A 30 -14.05 -0.50 -11.76
C THR A 30 -13.32 -1.78 -11.36
N ILE A 31 -13.32 -2.11 -10.06
CA ILE A 31 -12.83 -3.38 -9.52
C ILE A 31 -13.98 -4.38 -9.64
N GLN A 32 -13.77 -5.43 -10.43
CA GLN A 32 -14.79 -6.46 -10.68
C GLN A 32 -14.40 -7.81 -10.11
N SER A 33 -13.09 -8.04 -9.95
CA SER A 33 -12.53 -9.31 -9.51
C SER A 33 -12.73 -9.58 -8.01
N ASP A 34 -13.14 -8.58 -7.25
CA ASP A 34 -13.31 -8.68 -5.80
C ASP A 34 -14.68 -9.23 -5.39
N SER A 35 -15.68 -9.27 -6.29
CA SER A 35 -17.08 -9.55 -5.95
C SER A 35 -17.30 -10.84 -5.14
N ASP A 36 -16.49 -11.86 -5.44
CA ASP A 36 -16.63 -13.20 -4.86
C ASP A 36 -15.68 -13.42 -3.67
N LEU A 37 -14.79 -12.46 -3.38
CA LEU A 37 -13.92 -12.54 -2.21
C LEU A 37 -14.72 -12.29 -0.94
N SER A 38 -14.46 -13.10 0.09
CA SER A 38 -14.85 -12.74 1.45
C SER A 38 -14.08 -11.50 1.90
N GLU A 39 -14.62 -10.79 2.90
CA GLU A 39 -13.91 -9.65 3.50
C GLU A 39 -12.53 -10.06 4.05
N GLY A 40 -12.44 -11.20 4.73
CA GLY A 40 -11.15 -11.74 5.21
C GLY A 40 -10.17 -12.06 4.08
N GLY A 41 -10.66 -12.57 2.93
CA GLY A 41 -9.82 -12.82 1.76
C GLY A 41 -9.41 -11.53 1.01
N LEU A 42 -10.19 -10.45 1.17
CA LEU A 42 -9.81 -9.14 0.68
C LEU A 42 -8.75 -8.51 1.60
N ILE A 43 -8.95 -8.52 2.92
CA ILE A 43 -8.04 -7.95 3.92
C ILE A 43 -6.68 -8.67 3.90
N ASP A 44 -6.69 -10.00 4.02
CA ASP A 44 -5.55 -10.91 3.92
C ASP A 44 -4.18 -10.29 4.27
N HIS A 45 -3.38 -9.94 3.26
CA HIS A 45 -2.01 -9.44 3.40
C HIS A 45 -1.90 -7.94 3.70
N VAL A 46 -2.98 -7.16 3.57
CA VAL A 46 -2.91 -5.68 3.61
C VAL A 46 -2.38 -5.12 4.93
N PRO A 47 -2.73 -5.65 6.13
CA PRO A 47 -2.10 -5.19 7.37
C PRO A 47 -0.57 -5.36 7.35
N ILE A 48 -0.08 -6.49 6.84
CA ILE A 48 1.37 -6.79 6.82
C ILE A 48 2.09 -5.94 5.76
N LEU A 49 1.43 -5.61 4.63
CA LEU A 49 1.94 -4.62 3.69
C LEU A 49 2.18 -3.26 4.36
N LEU A 50 1.25 -2.81 5.20
CA LEU A 50 1.38 -1.55 5.93
C LEU A 50 2.53 -1.63 6.95
N GLU A 51 2.72 -2.77 7.62
CA GLU A 51 3.87 -3.01 8.50
C GLU A 51 5.20 -2.98 7.75
N GLU A 52 5.28 -3.58 6.55
CA GLU A 52 6.46 -3.50 5.69
C GLU A 52 6.76 -2.05 5.27
N ILE A 53 5.75 -1.29 4.85
CA ILE A 53 5.89 0.14 4.54
C ILE A 53 6.45 0.90 5.75
N CYS A 54 5.93 0.66 6.95
CA CYS A 54 6.43 1.26 8.18
C CYS A 54 7.89 0.88 8.48
N SER A 55 8.27 -0.37 8.21
CA SER A 55 9.65 -0.84 8.36
C SER A 55 10.61 -0.11 7.42
N VAL A 56 10.25 0.00 6.14
CA VAL A 56 11.05 0.71 5.12
C VAL A 56 11.16 2.20 5.43
N LEU A 57 10.06 2.84 5.86
CA LEU A 57 10.09 4.24 6.30
C LEU A 57 11.04 4.40 7.50
N ARG A 58 11.01 3.50 8.48
CA ARG A 58 11.91 3.57 9.66
C ARG A 58 13.37 3.35 9.32
N SER A 59 13.70 2.39 8.46
CA SER A 59 15.08 2.12 8.06
C SER A 59 15.64 3.22 7.15
N GLY A 60 14.76 3.90 6.39
CA GLY A 60 15.14 4.85 5.36
C GLY A 60 15.84 4.18 4.17
N GLU A 61 15.77 2.85 4.10
CA GLU A 61 16.24 2.06 2.97
C GLU A 61 15.35 2.29 1.75
N ARG A 62 15.89 1.98 0.59
CA ARG A 62 15.10 2.00 -0.64
C ARG A 62 14.29 0.69 -0.71
N PRO A 63 13.00 0.76 -1.10
CA PRO A 63 12.24 -0.43 -1.45
C PRO A 63 12.96 -1.28 -2.51
N CYS A 64 13.04 -2.58 -2.27
CA CYS A 64 13.66 -3.59 -3.11
C CYS A 64 13.06 -4.97 -2.78
N ALA A 65 13.43 -6.00 -3.54
CA ALA A 65 12.86 -7.33 -3.37
C ALA A 65 13.00 -7.89 -1.94
N GLU A 66 14.07 -7.54 -1.22
CA GLU A 66 14.35 -7.99 0.14
C GLU A 66 13.39 -7.42 1.20
N ASN A 67 12.87 -6.20 1.02
CA ASN A 67 12.01 -5.50 1.99
C ASN A 67 10.59 -5.21 1.44
N THR A 68 10.19 -5.92 0.38
CA THR A 68 8.86 -5.87 -0.25
C THR A 68 8.30 -7.29 -0.42
N HIS A 69 8.49 -8.14 0.58
CA HIS A 69 8.10 -9.55 0.47
C HIS A 69 6.59 -9.68 0.38
N GLU A 70 5.87 -9.07 1.32
CA GLU A 70 4.41 -9.14 1.36
C GLU A 70 3.78 -8.45 0.15
N ALA A 71 4.38 -7.38 -0.38
CA ALA A 71 3.94 -6.79 -1.66
C ALA A 71 3.90 -7.83 -2.78
N ARG A 72 4.94 -8.66 -2.87
CA ARG A 72 5.00 -9.75 -3.85
C ARG A 72 3.99 -10.85 -3.53
N VAL A 73 3.83 -11.20 -2.25
CA VAL A 73 2.84 -12.20 -1.83
C VAL A 73 1.43 -11.73 -2.20
N HIS A 74 1.07 -10.48 -1.89
CA HIS A 74 -0.22 -9.89 -2.24
C HIS A 74 -0.50 -9.97 -3.75
N SER A 75 0.43 -9.51 -4.58
CA SER A 75 0.31 -9.57 -6.04
C SER A 75 0.12 -11.01 -6.54
N TYR A 76 0.88 -11.97 -5.98
CA TYR A 76 0.77 -13.38 -6.34
C TYR A 76 -0.57 -13.98 -5.88
N THR A 77 -1.02 -13.67 -4.66
CA THR A 77 -2.30 -14.12 -4.11
C THR A 77 -3.46 -13.64 -4.99
N ARG A 78 -3.47 -12.36 -5.40
CA ARG A 78 -4.49 -11.83 -6.32
C ARG A 78 -4.46 -12.52 -7.68
N PHE A 79 -3.28 -12.73 -8.24
CA PHE A 79 -3.14 -13.52 -9.47
C PHE A 79 -3.75 -14.93 -9.33
N ARG A 80 -3.46 -15.62 -8.22
CA ARG A 80 -4.01 -16.95 -7.91
C ARG A 80 -5.51 -16.96 -7.67
N GLN A 81 -6.07 -15.86 -7.17
CA GLN A 81 -7.50 -15.66 -6.97
C GLN A 81 -8.24 -15.27 -8.28
N GLY A 82 -7.52 -15.13 -9.40
CA GLY A 82 -8.12 -14.79 -10.69
C GLY A 82 -8.37 -13.30 -10.89
N TYR A 83 -7.74 -12.44 -10.09
CA TYR A 83 -7.81 -10.99 -10.31
C TYR A 83 -7.31 -10.63 -11.70
N ARG A 84 -7.99 -9.67 -12.32
CA ARG A 84 -7.45 -8.98 -13.49
C ARG A 84 -6.32 -8.06 -13.04
N ALA A 85 -5.23 -8.01 -13.80
CA ALA A 85 -4.09 -7.13 -13.50
C ALA A 85 -4.50 -5.66 -13.27
N ARG A 86 -5.45 -5.15 -14.07
CA ARG A 86 -5.97 -3.79 -13.95
C ARG A 86 -6.71 -3.55 -12.61
N ASP A 87 -7.37 -4.58 -12.08
CA ASP A 87 -8.15 -4.51 -10.84
C ASP A 87 -7.18 -4.50 -9.65
N LEU A 88 -6.11 -5.30 -9.68
CA LEU A 88 -5.00 -5.22 -8.73
C LEU A 88 -4.34 -3.84 -8.75
N VAL A 89 -4.00 -3.29 -9.93
CA VAL A 89 -3.43 -1.93 -10.04
C VAL A 89 -4.34 -0.89 -9.38
N ARG A 90 -5.66 -1.01 -9.55
CA ARG A 90 -6.62 -0.09 -8.95
C ARG A 90 -6.70 -0.26 -7.44
N GLU A 91 -6.76 -1.49 -6.96
CA GLU A 91 -6.76 -1.86 -5.54
C GLU A 91 -5.52 -1.29 -4.81
N THR A 92 -4.33 -1.50 -5.38
CA THR A 92 -3.07 -0.98 -4.84
C THR A 92 -2.99 0.55 -4.93
N SER A 93 -3.57 1.16 -5.97
CA SER A 93 -3.65 2.62 -6.08
C SER A 93 -4.54 3.24 -5.00
N LEU A 94 -5.65 2.59 -4.64
CA LEU A 94 -6.52 3.04 -3.55
C LEU A 94 -5.77 2.99 -2.21
N LEU A 95 -5.01 1.92 -1.96
CA LEU A 95 -4.17 1.80 -0.76
C LEU A 95 -3.18 2.97 -0.66
N ARG A 96 -2.46 3.26 -1.74
CA ARG A 96 -1.55 4.41 -1.81
C ARG A 96 -2.25 5.73 -1.46
N ILE A 97 -3.39 6.01 -2.09
CA ILE A 97 -4.14 7.26 -1.85
C ILE A 97 -4.52 7.38 -0.37
N ILE A 98 -5.03 6.30 0.22
CA ILE A 98 -5.48 6.30 1.62
C ILE A 98 -4.33 6.55 2.59
N ILE A 99 -3.17 5.93 2.37
CA ILE A 99 -1.97 6.16 3.21
C ILE A 99 -1.51 7.62 3.09
N LEU A 100 -1.44 8.16 1.86
CA LEU A 100 -0.99 9.53 1.64
C LEU A 100 -1.98 10.56 2.20
N ASP A 101 -3.28 10.33 2.05
CA ASP A 101 -4.30 11.20 2.63
C ASP A 101 -4.25 11.18 4.17
N HIS A 102 -4.02 10.01 4.77
CA HIS A 102 -3.84 9.87 6.22
C HIS A 102 -2.62 10.65 6.72
N LEU A 103 -1.47 10.48 6.09
CA LEU A 103 -0.25 11.23 6.41
C LEU A 103 -0.48 12.74 6.24
N GLY A 104 -1.08 13.15 5.12
CA GLY A 104 -1.35 14.55 4.83
C GLY A 104 -2.21 15.19 5.92
N LYS A 105 -3.35 14.57 6.26
CA LYS A 105 -4.26 15.08 7.31
C LYS A 105 -3.57 15.24 8.66
N ASN A 106 -2.78 14.26 9.07
CA ASN A 106 -2.11 14.28 10.38
C ASN A 106 -0.92 15.25 10.43
N LEU A 107 -0.27 15.51 9.30
CA LEU A 107 0.87 16.43 9.21
C LEU A 107 0.46 17.90 8.96
N ILE A 108 -0.70 18.15 8.35
CA ILE A 108 -1.24 19.51 8.11
C ILE A 108 -1.49 20.28 9.42
N ASN A 109 -1.85 19.57 10.50
CA ASN A 109 -2.07 20.19 11.81
C ASN A 109 -0.79 20.72 12.48
N GLY A 110 0.41 20.39 11.96
CA GLY A 110 1.70 20.80 12.52
C GLY A 110 2.31 22.09 11.92
N SER A 111 1.75 22.63 10.83
CA SER A 111 2.07 23.94 10.19
C SER A 111 3.54 24.42 10.16
N ASN A 112 4.54 23.53 10.12
CA ASN A 112 5.96 23.88 10.03
C ASN A 112 6.61 23.23 8.80
N HIS A 113 7.67 23.84 8.26
CA HIS A 113 8.37 23.36 7.05
C HIS A 113 8.85 21.90 7.17
N SER A 114 9.16 21.45 8.39
CA SER A 114 9.54 20.06 8.69
C SER A 114 8.44 19.05 8.36
N SER A 115 7.17 19.38 8.56
CA SER A 115 6.03 18.49 8.26
C SER A 115 5.87 18.27 6.76
N MET A 116 6.10 19.31 5.95
CA MET A 116 6.03 19.20 4.49
C MET A 116 7.18 18.37 3.93
N GLU A 117 8.40 18.56 4.45
CA GLU A 117 9.55 17.75 4.05
C GLU A 117 9.35 16.26 4.42
N LEU A 118 8.85 16.00 5.64
CA LEU A 118 8.50 14.65 6.08
C LEU A 118 7.46 14.01 5.14
N PHE A 119 6.38 14.73 4.82
CA PHE A 119 5.34 14.25 3.91
C PHE A 119 5.90 13.92 2.52
N ILE A 120 6.69 14.82 1.92
CA ILE A 120 7.30 14.61 0.60
C ILE A 120 8.20 13.37 0.61
N ASN A 121 9.04 13.23 1.64
CA ASN A 121 9.99 12.13 1.72
C ASN A 121 9.29 10.78 1.95
N ALA A 122 8.32 10.74 2.87
CA ALA A 122 7.49 9.55 3.09
C ALA A 122 6.70 9.16 1.83
N SER A 123 6.11 10.14 1.13
CA SER A 123 5.38 9.91 -0.13
C SER A 123 6.26 9.27 -1.21
N ARG A 124 7.52 9.70 -1.33
CA ARG A 124 8.47 9.09 -2.27
C ARG A 124 8.76 7.64 -1.90
N THR A 125 9.01 7.34 -0.63
CA THR A 125 9.26 5.98 -0.15
C THR A 125 8.06 5.07 -0.41
N ILE A 126 6.85 5.52 -0.06
CA ILE A 126 5.59 4.78 -0.29
C ILE A 126 5.37 4.53 -1.78
N ASN A 127 5.58 5.54 -2.64
CA ASN A 127 5.43 5.36 -4.08
C ASN A 127 6.39 4.30 -4.62
N LEU A 128 7.66 4.34 -4.20
CA LEU A 128 8.65 3.34 -4.60
C LEU A 128 8.28 1.94 -4.11
N TYR A 129 7.75 1.80 -2.89
CA TYR A 129 7.30 0.50 -2.36
C TYR A 129 6.17 -0.08 -3.23
N ILE A 130 5.17 0.74 -3.52
CA ILE A 130 4.05 0.33 -4.37
C ILE A 130 4.51 0.03 -5.81
N ASP A 131 5.47 0.78 -6.34
CA ASP A 131 6.01 0.52 -7.68
C ASP A 131 6.75 -0.83 -7.74
N GLU A 132 7.41 -1.26 -6.66
CA GLU A 132 8.02 -2.59 -6.57
C GLU A 132 6.97 -3.72 -6.58
N GLU A 133 5.84 -3.53 -5.89
CA GLU A 133 4.68 -4.43 -5.97
C GLU A 133 4.18 -4.54 -7.41
N LEU A 134 3.88 -3.40 -8.04
CA LEU A 134 3.33 -3.36 -9.40
C LEU A 134 4.31 -3.90 -10.44
N ARG A 135 5.62 -3.66 -10.29
CA ARG A 135 6.66 -4.22 -11.15
C ARG A 135 6.65 -5.74 -11.08
N TYR A 136 6.53 -6.31 -9.89
CA TYR A 136 6.42 -7.76 -9.73
C TYR A 136 5.10 -8.31 -10.28
N ALA A 137 3.98 -7.61 -10.05
CA ALA A 137 2.69 -7.98 -10.63
C ALA A 137 2.77 -8.06 -12.16
N VAL A 138 3.39 -7.07 -12.82
CA VAL A 138 3.59 -7.09 -14.29
C VAL A 138 4.33 -8.34 -14.74
N SER A 139 5.41 -8.72 -14.05
CA SER A 139 6.12 -9.97 -14.36
C SER A 139 5.22 -11.18 -14.23
N ILE A 140 4.46 -11.33 -13.13
CA ILE A 140 3.54 -12.46 -12.99
C ILE A 140 2.50 -12.48 -14.11
N TYR A 141 1.81 -11.38 -14.37
CA TYR A 141 0.69 -11.35 -15.31
C TYR A 141 1.11 -11.44 -16.78
N MET A 142 2.33 -11.05 -17.13
CA MET A 142 2.83 -11.10 -18.51
C MET A 142 3.64 -12.36 -18.83
N GLU A 143 4.38 -12.89 -17.85
CA GLU A 143 5.30 -14.02 -18.06
C GLU A 143 4.65 -15.38 -17.74
N SER A 144 3.47 -15.41 -17.12
CA SER A 144 2.72 -16.65 -16.83
C SER A 144 1.96 -17.26 -18.02
N LYS A 145 2.35 -16.90 -19.26
CA LYS A 145 1.77 -17.44 -20.49
C LYS A 145 2.50 -18.69 -21.00
#